data_AF-A0A952UUG6-F1
#
_entry.id   AF-A0A952UUG6-F1
#
_cell.length_a   1.000
_cell.length_b   1.000
_cell.length_c   1.000
_cell.angle_alpha   90.00
_cell.angle_beta   90.00
_cell.angle_gamma   90.00
#
_symmetry.space_group_name_H-M   'P 1'
#
loop_
_entity.id
_entity.type
_entity.pdbx_description
1 polymer ?
#
loop_
_entity_poly.entity_id
_entity_poly.type
_entity_poly.pdbx_seq_one_letter_code
_entity_poly.pdbx_strand_id
1 'polypeptide(L)'
;MSWSPRPHRRARAWLLLALLAPPALIACGGEPPRDVADRRPLSPRRAEQLIVDTLRVHGASPGGAREVRIAAGSAEISLRVVTVAGRSFTIAYTTPAERERLGAALPASHSADLVVITGTGDDAETRVLVLSDDHYLYDDHTVATAENKLKRDVRDFLVNADARGWP
;
A
#
# COMPACT_ATOMS: atom_id res chain seq x y z
N MET A 1 40.35 -12.03 68.17
CA MET A 1 39.70 -13.02 69.06
C MET A 1 38.98 -12.28 70.17
N SER A 2 37.66 -12.11 70.09
CA SER A 2 36.81 -12.13 71.28
C SER A 2 35.40 -12.48 70.86
N TRP A 3 34.99 -13.64 71.34
CA TRP A 3 33.69 -14.26 71.22
C TRP A 3 32.88 -13.85 72.44
N SER A 4 31.62 -13.45 72.25
CA SER A 4 30.65 -13.36 73.34
C SER A 4 29.25 -13.56 72.75
N PRO A 5 28.66 -14.76 72.92
CA PRO A 5 27.25 -14.97 72.73
C PRO A 5 26.54 -14.72 74.06
N ARG A 6 25.25 -14.34 74.02
CA ARG A 6 24.16 -14.87 74.88
C ARG A 6 22.85 -14.07 74.69
N PRO A 7 21.70 -14.65 75.09
CA PRO A 7 20.62 -14.86 74.13
C PRO A 7 19.23 -14.46 74.65
N HIS A 8 18.23 -14.72 73.79
CA HIS A 8 16.82 -15.03 74.06
C HIS A 8 15.99 -14.07 74.94
N ARG A 9 14.90 -13.58 74.35
CA ARG A 9 13.50 -13.68 74.86
C ARG A 9 12.58 -13.14 73.76
N ARG A 10 12.00 -14.00 72.93
CA ARG A 10 10.62 -14.51 73.07
C ARG A 10 9.59 -13.44 73.43
N ALA A 11 8.76 -13.14 72.45
CA ALA A 11 7.30 -13.29 72.48
C ALA A 11 6.55 -12.01 72.13
N ARG A 12 5.78 -12.05 71.04
CA ARG A 12 4.30 -12.15 71.10
C ARG A 12 3.73 -11.90 69.70
N ALA A 13 2.99 -12.90 69.24
CA ALA A 13 2.14 -12.88 68.07
C ALA A 13 0.88 -12.03 68.31
N TRP A 14 0.43 -11.28 67.30
CA TRP A 14 -0.95 -10.85 67.04
C TRP A 14 -1.06 -10.58 65.52
N LEU A 15 -1.68 -11.46 64.73
CA LEU A 15 -3.07 -11.37 64.20
C LEU A 15 -3.26 -10.14 63.27
N LEU A 16 -3.21 -10.36 61.95
CA LEU A 16 -4.35 -10.40 60.99
C LEU A 16 -4.89 -9.01 60.60
N LEU A 17 -4.98 -8.72 59.29
CA LEU A 17 -6.23 -8.56 58.51
C LEU A 17 -6.06 -7.62 57.29
N ALA A 18 -6.21 -8.23 56.10
CA ALA A 18 -6.79 -7.75 54.83
C ALA A 18 -6.84 -6.25 54.47
N LEU A 19 -6.28 -5.90 53.32
CA LEU A 19 -7.00 -5.10 52.31
C LEU A 19 -6.65 -5.62 50.91
N LEU A 20 -7.62 -6.33 50.31
CA LEU A 20 -7.64 -6.65 48.87
C LEU A 20 -7.87 -5.35 48.10
N ALA A 21 -6.96 -4.99 47.19
CA ALA A 21 -7.21 -4.02 46.13
C ALA A 21 -7.22 -4.77 44.80
N PRO A 22 -8.36 -4.84 44.07
CA PRO A 22 -8.38 -5.41 42.72
C PRO A 22 -7.78 -4.38 41.75
N PRO A 23 -6.80 -4.74 40.90
CA PRO A 23 -6.44 -3.89 39.78
C PRO A 23 -7.59 -3.95 38.76
N ALA A 24 -8.22 -2.79 38.52
CA ALA A 24 -9.16 -2.59 37.44
C ALA A 24 -8.48 -2.96 36.12
N LEU A 25 -8.94 -4.06 35.52
CA LEU A 25 -8.60 -4.39 34.14
C LEU A 25 -9.23 -3.31 33.26
N ILE A 26 -8.38 -2.42 32.75
CA ILE A 26 -8.72 -1.55 31.62
C ILE A 26 -9.05 -2.48 30.46
N ALA A 27 -10.34 -2.70 30.26
CA ALA A 27 -10.86 -3.30 29.05
C ALA A 27 -10.56 -2.33 27.90
N CYS A 28 -9.40 -2.52 27.27
CA CYS A 28 -9.21 -2.09 25.89
C CYS A 28 -10.17 -2.92 25.04
N GLY A 29 -11.43 -2.48 24.98
CA GLY A 29 -12.37 -2.89 23.95
C GLY A 29 -11.82 -2.42 22.61
N GLY A 30 -10.93 -3.22 22.02
CA GLY A 30 -10.53 -3.07 20.64
C GLY A 30 -11.79 -3.22 19.80
N GLU A 31 -12.08 -2.21 19.00
CA GLU A 31 -13.11 -2.27 17.97
C GLU A 31 -12.89 -3.58 17.17
N PRO A 32 -13.94 -4.42 16.97
CA PRO A 32 -13.76 -5.67 16.25
C PRO A 32 -13.11 -5.41 14.89
N PRO A 33 -12.22 -6.29 14.42
CA PRO A 33 -11.62 -6.16 13.09
C PRO A 33 -12.73 -5.99 12.06
N ARG A 34 -12.81 -4.81 11.43
CA ARG A 34 -13.78 -4.57 10.35
C ARG A 34 -13.50 -5.56 9.23
N ASP A 35 -14.57 -6.20 8.77
CA ASP A 35 -14.48 -7.24 7.75
C ASP A 35 -13.88 -6.66 6.46
N VAL A 36 -13.07 -7.45 5.77
CA VAL A 36 -12.46 -7.08 4.48
C VAL A 36 -13.57 -6.85 3.42
N ALA A 37 -14.75 -7.43 3.65
CA ALA A 37 -15.92 -7.34 2.78
C ALA A 37 -16.44 -5.90 2.52
N ASP A 38 -16.15 -4.93 3.40
CA ASP A 38 -16.62 -3.54 3.23
C ASP A 38 -15.66 -2.65 2.42
N ARG A 39 -14.50 -3.19 2.02
CA ARG A 39 -13.51 -2.40 1.28
C ARG A 39 -13.77 -2.45 -0.22
N ARG A 40 -13.73 -1.29 -0.84
CA ARG A 40 -13.92 -1.10 -2.29
C ARG A 40 -12.70 -0.44 -2.92
N PRO A 41 -12.34 -0.77 -4.17
CA PRO A 41 -11.24 -0.11 -4.86
C PRO A 41 -11.58 1.33 -5.23
N LEU A 42 -10.55 2.16 -5.42
CA LEU A 42 -10.70 3.44 -6.10
C LEU A 42 -11.38 3.24 -7.46
N SER A 43 -12.29 4.15 -7.83
CA SER A 43 -12.88 4.07 -9.17
C SER A 43 -11.82 4.41 -10.22
N PRO A 44 -11.84 3.81 -11.42
CA PRO A 44 -10.87 4.09 -12.47
C PRO A 44 -10.78 5.59 -12.81
N ARG A 45 -11.93 6.27 -12.86
CA ARG A 45 -11.99 7.72 -13.08
C ARG A 45 -11.29 8.51 -11.98
N ARG A 46 -11.45 8.12 -10.71
CA ARG A 46 -10.79 8.80 -9.59
C ARG A 46 -9.30 8.54 -9.60
N ALA A 47 -8.87 7.31 -9.86
CA ALA A 47 -7.46 6.97 -10.01
C ALA A 47 -6.79 7.78 -11.14
N GLU A 48 -7.43 7.87 -12.32
CA GLU A 48 -6.93 8.66 -13.46
C GLU A 48 -6.74 10.14 -13.08
N GLN A 49 -7.70 10.74 -12.36
CA GLN A 49 -7.58 12.12 -11.86
C GLN A 49 -6.38 12.28 -10.92
N LEU A 50 -6.21 11.36 -9.97
CA LEU A 50 -5.12 11.43 -8.99
C LEU A 50 -3.74 11.23 -9.66
N ILE A 51 -3.65 10.37 -10.68
CA ILE A 51 -2.44 10.19 -11.50
C ILE A 51 -2.10 11.51 -12.20
N VAL A 52 -3.07 12.09 -12.92
CA VAL A 52 -2.91 13.34 -13.66
C VAL A 52 -2.50 14.50 -12.73
N ASP A 53 -3.14 14.63 -11.58
CA ASP A 53 -2.82 15.68 -10.61
C ASP A 53 -1.43 15.47 -10.01
N THR A 54 -1.04 14.22 -9.72
CA THR A 54 0.30 13.91 -9.20
C THR A 54 1.38 14.22 -10.23
N LEU A 55 1.15 13.91 -11.52
CA LEU A 55 2.06 14.27 -12.61
C LEU A 55 2.28 15.78 -12.65
N ARG A 56 1.20 16.58 -12.61
CA ARG A 56 1.29 18.05 -12.60
C ARG A 56 2.06 18.59 -11.39
N VAL A 57 1.81 18.04 -10.20
CA VAL A 57 2.53 18.43 -8.97
C VAL A 57 4.02 18.10 -9.06
N HIS A 58 4.38 17.00 -9.72
CA HIS A 58 5.79 16.64 -10.01
C HIS A 58 6.42 17.49 -11.11
N GLY A 59 5.66 18.37 -11.77
CA GLY A 59 6.13 19.17 -12.91
C GLY A 59 6.13 18.42 -14.24
N ALA A 60 5.61 17.19 -14.28
CA ALA A 60 5.41 16.46 -15.52
C ALA A 60 4.12 16.93 -16.23
N SER A 61 4.15 16.96 -17.56
CA SER A 61 2.98 17.31 -18.36
C SER A 61 2.17 16.04 -18.69
N PRO A 62 1.00 15.81 -18.08
CA PRO A 62 0.16 14.69 -18.46
C PRO A 62 -0.32 14.87 -19.90
N GLY A 63 -0.16 13.83 -20.70
CA GLY A 63 -0.75 13.76 -22.03
C GLY A 63 -2.20 13.29 -21.97
N GLY A 64 -2.69 12.74 -23.08
CA GLY A 64 -4.01 12.13 -23.16
C GLY A 64 -4.05 10.69 -22.66
N ALA A 65 -5.25 10.18 -22.47
CA ALA A 65 -5.45 8.75 -22.31
C ALA A 65 -5.38 8.05 -23.67
N ARG A 66 -4.63 6.95 -23.75
CA ARG A 66 -4.57 6.09 -24.93
C ARG A 66 -4.55 4.63 -24.52
N GLU A 67 -4.66 3.74 -25.49
CA GLU A 67 -4.41 2.32 -25.27
C GLU A 67 -2.95 1.97 -25.60
N VAL A 68 -2.38 1.06 -24.80
CA VAL A 68 -1.08 0.43 -25.02
C VAL A 68 -1.27 -1.07 -25.07
N ARG A 69 -0.66 -1.73 -26.08
CA ARG A 69 -0.70 -3.19 -26.20
C ARG A 69 0.32 -3.83 -25.28
N ILE A 70 -0.12 -4.86 -24.55
CA ILE A 70 0.67 -5.62 -23.60
C ILE A 70 0.59 -7.11 -23.95
N ALA A 71 1.72 -7.82 -23.93
CA ALA A 71 1.74 -9.27 -24.03
C ALA A 71 1.14 -9.91 -22.78
N ALA A 72 0.19 -10.82 -22.96
CA ALA A 72 -0.38 -11.65 -21.92
C ALA A 72 -0.41 -13.12 -22.34
N GLY A 73 0.70 -13.82 -22.08
CA GLY A 73 0.92 -15.17 -22.57
C GLY A 73 0.96 -15.20 -24.10
N SER A 74 0.01 -15.90 -24.72
CA SER A 74 -0.15 -15.96 -26.18
C SER A 74 -1.09 -14.89 -26.76
N ALA A 75 -1.67 -14.03 -25.91
CA ALA A 75 -2.61 -12.98 -26.31
C ALA A 75 -1.99 -11.58 -26.13
N GLU A 76 -2.62 -10.57 -26.74
CA GLU A 76 -2.36 -9.15 -26.45
C GLU A 76 -3.58 -8.51 -25.80
N ILE A 77 -3.33 -7.62 -24.85
CA ILE A 77 -4.36 -6.84 -24.16
C ILE A 77 -4.06 -5.36 -24.32
N SER A 78 -5.07 -4.59 -24.71
CA SER A 78 -5.04 -3.12 -24.62
C SER A 78 -5.28 -2.68 -23.18
N LEU A 79 -4.35 -1.93 -22.60
CA LEU A 79 -4.55 -1.22 -21.34
C LEU A 79 -4.76 0.26 -21.61
N ARG A 80 -5.75 0.85 -20.95
CA ARG A 80 -5.91 2.31 -20.91
C ARG A 80 -4.83 2.90 -20.01
N VAL A 81 -4.05 3.83 -20.56
CA VAL A 81 -2.93 4.47 -19.85
C VAL A 81 -3.03 5.98 -19.90
N VAL A 82 -2.51 6.63 -18.87
CA VAL A 82 -2.19 8.07 -18.88
C VAL A 82 -0.78 8.22 -19.43
N THR A 83 -0.66 8.99 -20.51
CA THR A 83 0.64 9.31 -21.11
C THR A 83 1.30 10.49 -20.40
N VAL A 84 2.62 10.59 -20.50
CA VAL A 84 3.38 11.73 -20.00
C VAL A 84 4.15 12.35 -21.17
N ALA A 85 3.90 13.63 -21.45
CA ALA A 85 4.46 14.29 -22.63
C ALA A 85 5.99 14.31 -22.58
N GLY A 86 6.61 13.94 -23.69
CA GLY A 86 8.07 13.85 -23.81
C GLY A 86 8.69 12.66 -23.08
N ARG A 87 7.88 11.73 -22.54
CA ARG A 87 8.35 10.54 -21.83
C ARG A 87 7.94 9.25 -22.54
N SER A 88 8.80 8.25 -22.45
CA SER A 88 8.67 6.86 -22.94
C SER A 88 7.98 5.93 -21.93
N PHE A 89 7.36 6.50 -20.90
CA PHE A 89 6.59 5.76 -19.91
C PHE A 89 5.17 6.28 -19.78
N THR A 90 4.29 5.39 -19.35
CA THR A 90 2.87 5.64 -19.14
C THR A 90 2.40 4.97 -17.85
N ILE A 91 1.24 5.35 -17.35
CA ILE A 91 0.70 4.84 -16.09
C ILE A 91 -0.70 4.28 -16.33
N ALA A 92 -0.90 3.00 -16.00
CA ALA A 92 -2.17 2.29 -16.08
C ALA A 92 -2.75 2.07 -14.67
N TYR A 93 -4.06 2.31 -14.52
CA TYR A 93 -4.81 1.81 -13.37
C TYR A 93 -5.69 0.65 -13.84
N THR A 94 -5.47 -0.55 -13.31
CA THR A 94 -6.13 -1.76 -13.81
C THR A 94 -7.27 -2.20 -12.92
N THR A 95 -8.43 -2.43 -13.53
CA THR A 95 -9.63 -3.02 -12.92
C THR A 95 -9.45 -4.52 -12.62
N PRO A 96 -10.34 -5.15 -11.83
CA PRO A 96 -10.30 -6.60 -11.61
C PRO A 96 -10.29 -7.39 -12.93
N ALA A 97 -11.14 -7.01 -13.88
CA ALA A 97 -11.28 -7.69 -15.17
C ALA A 97 -10.04 -7.52 -16.07
N GLU A 98 -9.31 -6.40 -15.97
CA GLU A 98 -8.03 -6.23 -16.67
C GLU A 98 -6.93 -7.05 -16.02
N ARG A 99 -6.86 -7.06 -14.68
CA ARG A 99 -5.90 -7.87 -13.93
C ARG A 99 -6.08 -9.37 -14.19
N GLU A 100 -7.30 -9.86 -14.21
CA GLU A 100 -7.61 -11.25 -14.54
C GLU A 100 -7.12 -11.61 -15.95
N ARG A 101 -7.34 -10.73 -16.93
CA ARG A 101 -6.87 -10.96 -18.31
C ARG A 101 -5.35 -10.88 -18.41
N LEU A 102 -4.71 -9.93 -17.72
CA LEU A 102 -3.26 -9.81 -17.68
C LEU A 102 -2.63 -11.08 -17.08
N GLY A 103 -3.22 -11.65 -16.03
CA GLY A 103 -2.82 -12.95 -15.48
C GLY A 103 -1.31 -13.06 -15.27
N ALA A 104 -0.68 -14.07 -15.90
CA ALA A 104 0.75 -14.32 -15.81
C ALA A 104 1.64 -13.30 -16.55
N ALA A 105 1.07 -12.32 -17.26
CA ALA A 105 1.81 -11.21 -17.87
C ALA A 105 2.49 -10.32 -16.82
N LEU A 106 1.86 -10.20 -15.65
CA LEU A 106 2.39 -9.38 -14.59
C LEU A 106 3.51 -10.15 -13.89
N PRO A 107 4.68 -9.53 -13.69
CA PRO A 107 5.72 -10.13 -12.86
C PRO A 107 5.14 -10.40 -11.46
N ALA A 108 5.64 -11.46 -10.81
CA ALA A 108 5.27 -11.74 -9.43
C ALA A 108 5.58 -10.50 -8.58
N SER A 109 4.54 -9.85 -8.08
CA SER A 109 4.66 -8.65 -7.27
C SER A 109 4.62 -9.06 -5.80
N HIS A 110 5.62 -8.65 -5.03
CA HIS A 110 5.45 -8.51 -3.60
C HIS A 110 4.62 -7.25 -3.35
N SER A 111 3.76 -7.25 -2.33
CA SER A 111 2.76 -6.19 -2.09
C SER A 111 3.30 -4.75 -1.96
N ALA A 112 4.62 -4.58 -1.88
CA ALA A 112 5.30 -3.29 -1.80
C ALA A 112 5.96 -2.83 -3.12
N ASP A 113 6.13 -3.70 -4.12
CA ASP A 113 6.91 -3.38 -5.32
C ASP A 113 6.02 -2.84 -6.45
N LEU A 114 6.46 -1.73 -7.05
CA LEU A 114 5.80 -1.15 -8.22
C LEU A 114 6.04 -2.02 -9.47
N VAL A 115 4.96 -2.42 -10.12
CA VAL A 115 5.02 -3.27 -11.30
C VAL A 115 5.17 -2.40 -12.53
N VAL A 116 6.26 -2.60 -13.27
CA VAL A 116 6.51 -1.95 -14.56
C VAL A 116 6.68 -3.02 -15.62
N ILE A 117 5.90 -2.92 -16.68
CA ILE A 117 5.96 -3.81 -17.84
C ILE A 117 6.29 -3.03 -19.10
N THR A 118 6.64 -3.74 -20.17
CA THR A 118 6.91 -3.13 -21.48
C THR A 118 5.77 -3.48 -22.43
N GLY A 119 5.38 -2.53 -23.28
CA GLY A 119 4.41 -2.76 -24.33
C GLY A 119 4.90 -3.72 -25.42
N THR A 120 4.06 -3.99 -26.39
CA THR A 120 4.35 -4.84 -27.55
C THR A 120 4.08 -4.13 -28.87
N GLY A 121 4.64 -4.68 -29.96
CA GLY A 121 4.48 -4.13 -31.31
C GLY A 121 4.95 -2.68 -31.37
N ASP A 122 4.07 -1.77 -31.79
CA ASP A 122 4.33 -0.33 -31.89
C ASP A 122 4.64 0.31 -30.53
N ASP A 123 4.27 -0.34 -29.42
CA ASP A 123 4.49 0.13 -28.06
C ASP A 123 5.68 -0.58 -27.39
N ALA A 124 6.52 -1.32 -28.12
CA ALA A 124 7.61 -2.14 -27.57
C ALA A 124 8.68 -1.36 -26.79
N GLU A 125 8.77 -0.04 -26.98
CA GLU A 125 9.69 0.83 -26.22
C GLU A 125 8.98 1.55 -25.06
N THR A 126 7.65 1.42 -24.95
CA THR A 126 6.85 2.06 -23.91
C THR A 126 6.89 1.26 -22.62
N ARG A 127 7.30 1.90 -21.53
CA ARG A 127 7.18 1.35 -20.18
C ARG A 127 5.82 1.70 -19.59
N VAL A 128 5.18 0.76 -18.92
CA VAL A 128 3.86 0.95 -18.31
C VAL A 128 3.97 0.63 -16.83
N LEU A 129 3.79 1.64 -15.98
CA LEU A 129 3.52 1.42 -14.56
C LEU A 129 2.11 0.87 -14.41
N VAL A 130 1.97 -0.30 -13.80
CA VAL A 130 0.67 -0.94 -13.56
C VAL A 130 0.28 -0.77 -12.09
N LEU A 131 -0.79 -0.01 -11.86
CA LEU A 131 -1.38 0.23 -10.56
C LEU A 131 -2.65 -0.61 -10.42
N SER A 132 -2.55 -1.72 -9.69
CA SER A 132 -3.67 -2.65 -9.50
C SER A 132 -4.70 -2.16 -8.49
N ASP A 133 -5.98 -2.35 -8.78
CA ASP A 133 -7.09 -1.88 -7.97
C ASP A 133 -7.10 -2.41 -6.53
N ASP A 134 -6.75 -3.69 -6.38
CA ASP A 134 -6.65 -4.42 -5.10
C ASP A 134 -5.58 -3.86 -4.16
N HIS A 135 -4.69 -2.99 -4.65
CA HIS A 135 -3.71 -2.28 -3.84
C HIS A 135 -4.23 -0.94 -3.29
N TYR A 136 -5.41 -0.50 -3.72
CA TYR A 136 -6.02 0.80 -3.37
C TYR A 136 -7.46 0.64 -2.90
N LEU A 137 -7.65 -0.33 -2.01
CA LEU A 137 -8.93 -0.59 -1.34
C LEU A 137 -9.15 0.38 -0.18
N TYR A 138 -10.38 0.83 -0.01
CA TYR A 138 -10.79 1.71 1.08
C TYR A 138 -12.21 1.43 1.56
N ASP A 139 -12.49 1.83 2.79
CA ASP A 139 -13.83 2.04 3.34
C ASP A 139 -14.10 3.54 3.51
N ASP A 140 -15.29 3.92 3.99
CA ASP A 140 -15.70 5.33 4.12
C ASP A 140 -14.75 6.20 4.95
N HIS A 141 -13.94 5.60 5.83
CA HIS A 141 -13.00 6.32 6.71
C HIS A 141 -11.58 6.37 6.15
N THR A 142 -11.24 5.47 5.22
CA THR A 142 -9.87 5.26 4.74
C THR A 142 -9.65 5.69 3.29
N VAL A 143 -10.65 6.32 2.66
CA VAL A 143 -10.54 6.83 1.28
C VAL A 143 -9.29 7.69 1.08
N ALA A 144 -9.03 8.63 2.00
CA ALA A 144 -7.86 9.51 1.92
C ALA A 144 -6.54 8.73 1.99
N THR A 145 -6.50 7.63 2.75
CA THR A 145 -5.33 6.75 2.84
C THR A 145 -5.06 6.05 1.51
N ALA A 146 -6.08 5.49 0.86
CA ALA A 146 -5.93 4.86 -0.46
C ALA A 146 -5.52 5.87 -1.53
N GLU A 147 -6.12 7.07 -1.55
CA GLU A 147 -5.73 8.13 -2.47
C GLU A 147 -4.28 8.57 -2.26
N ASN A 148 -3.86 8.77 -1.00
CA ASN A 148 -2.50 9.17 -0.68
C ASN A 148 -1.48 8.08 -1.03
N LYS A 149 -1.83 6.80 -0.84
CA LYS A 149 -1.01 5.68 -1.30
C LYS A 149 -0.83 5.72 -2.81
N LEU A 150 -1.91 5.90 -3.58
CA LEU A 150 -1.82 5.98 -5.03
C LEU A 150 -0.92 7.14 -5.48
N LYS A 151 -1.08 8.33 -4.90
CA LYS A 151 -0.22 9.49 -5.20
C LYS A 151 1.25 9.22 -4.85
N ARG A 152 1.50 8.55 -3.73
CA ARG A 152 2.84 8.17 -3.30
C ARG A 152 3.47 7.21 -4.30
N ASP A 153 2.78 6.14 -4.67
CA ASP A 153 3.29 5.13 -5.60
C ASP A 153 3.62 5.74 -6.97
N VAL A 154 2.77 6.64 -7.47
CA VAL A 154 3.04 7.42 -8.68
C VAL A 154 4.29 8.28 -8.52
N ARG A 155 4.45 9.00 -7.40
CA ARG A 155 5.64 9.82 -7.15
C ARG A 155 6.90 9.00 -7.03
N ASP A 156 6.85 7.89 -6.30
CA ASP A 156 7.98 6.98 -6.11
C ASP A 156 8.42 6.40 -7.47
N PHE A 157 7.47 6.07 -8.35
CA PHE A 157 7.77 5.72 -9.74
C PHE A 157 8.45 6.84 -10.51
N LEU A 158 7.94 8.08 -10.45
CA LEU A 158 8.51 9.22 -11.18
C LEU A 158 9.96 9.50 -10.74
N VAL A 159 10.22 9.48 -9.42
CA VAL A 159 11.57 9.62 -8.87
C VAL A 159 12.49 8.51 -9.39
N ASN A 160 12.00 7.27 -9.41
CA ASN A 160 12.77 6.14 -9.94
C ASN A 160 13.01 6.23 -11.46
N ALA A 161 12.03 6.71 -12.22
CA ALA A 161 12.16 6.91 -13.66
C ALA A 161 13.19 8.00 -13.98
N ASP A 162 13.16 9.12 -13.25
CA ASP A 162 14.14 10.20 -13.36
C ASP A 162 15.55 9.71 -12.99
N ALA A 163 15.69 8.97 -11.88
CA ALA A 163 16.97 8.40 -11.44
C ALA A 163 17.56 7.38 -12.43
N ARG A 164 16.70 6.67 -13.18
CA ARG A 164 17.09 5.71 -14.23
C ARG A 164 17.31 6.38 -15.59
N GLY A 165 17.07 7.68 -15.70
CA GLY A 165 17.17 8.41 -16.97
C GLY A 165 16.20 7.87 -18.03
N TRP A 166 15.03 7.37 -17.62
CA TRP A 166 14.02 6.97 -18.57
C TRP A 166 13.56 8.23 -19.32
N PRO A 167 13.71 8.25 -20.66
CA PRO A 167 13.37 9.42 -21.44
C PRO A 167 11.92 9.76 -21.20
#